data_AF-G2IPR4-F1
#
_entry.id   AF-G2IPR4-F1
#
_cell.length_a   1.000
_cell.length_b   1.000
_cell.length_c   1.000
_cell.angle_alpha   90.00
_cell.angle_beta   90.00
_cell.angle_gamma   90.00
#
_symmetry.space_group_name_H-M   'P 1'
#
loop_
_entity.id
_entity.type
_entity.pdbx_description
1 polymer ?
#
loop_
_entity_poly.entity_id
_entity_poly.type
_entity_poly.pdbx_seq_one_letter_code
_entity_poly.pdbx_strand_id
1 'polypeptide(L)'
;MSRPAFDPVEQAVIVLATSDPLIADRRPGLLARLFGAVDHPVSLANARLEALRQLVVRLRHEPLEYAVREVDAAIEAGFTVSQVQSLVERFALPCGDGSRRYWHLP
;
A
#
# COMPACT_ATOMS: atom_id res chain seq x y z
N MET A 1 15.93 -11.51 13.37
CA MET A 1 15.36 -11.67 12.02
C MET A 1 15.81 -10.48 11.18
N SER A 2 16.57 -10.71 10.11
CA SER A 2 16.98 -9.63 9.20
C SER A 2 15.75 -9.19 8.39
N ARG A 3 15.45 -7.90 8.42
CA ARG A 3 14.35 -7.32 7.64
C ARG A 3 14.62 -7.56 6.15
N PRO A 4 13.65 -8.03 5.36
CA PRO A 4 13.87 -8.24 3.93
C PRO A 4 14.29 -6.91 3.30
N ALA A 5 15.29 -6.97 2.43
CA ALA A 5 15.78 -5.81 1.71
C ALA A 5 14.77 -5.44 0.61
N PHE A 6 14.37 -4.18 0.60
CA PHE A 6 13.69 -3.55 -0.54
C PHE A 6 14.67 -2.57 -1.15
N ASP A 7 14.65 -2.43 -2.46
CA ASP A 7 15.50 -1.46 -3.15
C ASP A 7 15.08 -0.02 -2.81
N PRO A 8 15.96 0.99 -3.00
CA PRO A 8 15.66 2.37 -2.64
C PRO A 8 14.36 2.92 -3.28
N VAL A 9 14.05 2.52 -4.50
CA VAL A 9 12.81 2.90 -5.19
C VAL A 9 11.59 2.25 -4.56
N GLU A 10 11.67 0.96 -4.22
CA GLU A 10 10.60 0.23 -3.52
C GLU A 10 10.36 0.82 -2.12
N GLN A 11 11.42 1.21 -1.40
CA GLN A 11 11.31 1.93 -0.13
C GLN A 11 10.61 3.28 -0.28
N ALA A 12 10.94 4.05 -1.32
CA ALA A 12 10.26 5.32 -1.60
C ALA A 12 8.77 5.10 -1.88
N VAL A 13 8.42 4.07 -2.66
CA VAL A 13 7.01 3.70 -2.92
C VAL A 13 6.30 3.30 -1.62
N ILE A 14 6.93 2.50 -0.76
CA ILE A 14 6.36 2.13 0.55
C ILE A 14 6.09 3.38 1.39
N VAL A 15 7.06 4.30 1.49
CA VAL A 15 6.89 5.54 2.26
C VAL A 15 5.77 6.42 1.69
N LEU A 16 5.72 6.58 0.36
CA LEU A 16 4.69 7.40 -0.28
C LEU A 16 3.29 6.78 -0.15
N ALA A 17 3.17 5.46 -0.34
CA ALA A 17 1.92 4.73 -0.18
C ALA A 17 1.36 4.80 1.25
N THR A 18 2.22 4.95 2.27
CA THR A 18 1.74 5.17 3.66
C THR A 18 1.08 6.53 3.87
N SER A 19 1.26 7.48 2.95
CA SER A 19 0.59 8.79 3.01
C SER A 19 -0.52 8.92 1.96
N ASP A 20 -0.68 7.95 1.07
CA ASP A 20 -1.74 7.95 0.07
C ASP A 20 -3.09 7.67 0.75
N PRO A 21 -4.15 8.42 0.40
CA PRO A 21 -5.50 8.09 0.84
C PRO A 21 -5.98 6.82 0.12
N LEU A 22 -6.91 6.06 0.70
CA LEU A 22 -7.53 4.83 0.14
C LEU A 22 -8.21 5.01 -1.23
N ILE A 23 -8.13 6.19 -1.80
CA ILE A 23 -9.20 6.81 -2.51
C ILE A 23 -8.94 6.78 -4.03
N ALA A 24 -9.62 5.81 -4.64
CA ALA A 24 -10.28 5.97 -5.92
C ALA A 24 -11.37 7.08 -5.90
N ASP A 25 -11.67 7.73 -4.76
CA ASP A 25 -12.58 8.89 -4.64
C ASP A 25 -11.90 10.26 -4.93
N ARG A 26 -11.66 10.55 -6.20
CA ARG A 26 -11.69 11.94 -6.72
C ARG A 26 -10.77 12.98 -6.04
N ARG A 27 -9.62 12.63 -5.48
CA ARG A 27 -8.54 13.61 -5.25
C ARG A 27 -7.20 13.02 -5.63
N PRO A 28 -6.38 13.74 -6.42
CA PRO A 28 -5.07 13.24 -6.82
C PRO A 28 -4.21 13.01 -5.58
N GLY A 29 -3.78 11.75 -5.39
CA GLY A 29 -2.79 11.37 -4.38
C GLY A 29 -1.47 12.12 -4.56
N LEU A 30 -0.59 12.07 -3.57
CA LEU A 30 0.65 12.86 -3.58
C LEU A 30 1.56 12.46 -4.76
N LEU A 31 1.53 11.18 -5.13
CA LEU A 31 2.15 10.65 -6.35
C LEU A 31 1.50 11.19 -7.62
N ALA A 32 0.16 11.23 -7.70
CA ALA A 32 -0.54 11.79 -8.85
C ALA A 32 -0.22 13.27 -9.08
N ARG A 33 -0.01 14.02 -7.98
CA ARG A 33 0.43 15.43 -8.01
C ARG A 33 1.88 15.57 -8.47
N LEU A 34 2.77 14.67 -8.07
CA LEU A 34 4.18 14.68 -8.49
C LEU A 34 4.35 14.26 -9.96
N PHE A 35 3.51 13.36 -10.46
CA PHE A 35 3.56 12.85 -11.84
C PHE A 35 2.55 13.52 -12.80
N GLY A 36 1.87 14.58 -12.37
CA GLY A 36 1.05 15.45 -13.24
C GLY A 36 -0.24 14.83 -13.79
N ALA A 37 -0.74 13.73 -13.21
CA ALA A 37 -1.95 13.06 -13.67
C ALA A 37 -3.13 13.42 -12.75
N VAL A 38 -4.02 14.30 -13.22
CA VAL A 38 -5.02 14.97 -12.37
C VAL A 38 -6.40 14.27 -12.36
N ASP A 39 -6.69 13.33 -13.27
CA ASP A 39 -8.06 12.78 -13.37
C ASP A 39 -8.18 11.25 -13.55
N HIS A 40 -7.08 10.49 -13.42
CA HIS A 40 -7.10 9.02 -13.48
C HIS A 40 -6.29 8.37 -12.35
N PRO A 41 -6.69 7.18 -11.86
CA PRO A 41 -5.86 6.42 -10.93
C PRO A 41 -4.49 6.21 -11.58
N VAL A 42 -3.47 6.84 -11.00
CA VAL A 42 -2.11 6.83 -11.55
C VAL A 42 -1.51 5.48 -11.23
N SER A 43 -1.62 4.55 -12.16
CA SER A 43 -0.84 3.33 -12.15
C SER A 43 0.63 3.70 -12.35
N LEU A 44 1.51 3.22 -11.48
CA LEU A 44 2.94 3.35 -11.72
C LEU A 44 3.30 2.63 -13.03
N ALA A 45 4.14 3.26 -13.86
CA ALA A 45 4.56 2.69 -15.15
C ALA A 45 5.21 1.30 -15.03
N ASN A 46 5.71 0.96 -13.84
CA ASN A 46 6.20 -0.36 -13.51
C ASN A 46 5.14 -1.14 -12.73
N ALA A 47 4.61 -2.21 -13.35
CA ALA A 47 3.61 -3.09 -12.77
C ALA A 47 4.01 -3.66 -11.40
N ARG A 48 5.31 -3.92 -11.20
CA ARG A 48 5.82 -4.38 -9.90
C ARG A 48 5.68 -3.33 -8.83
N LEU A 49 6.07 -2.09 -9.11
CA LEU A 49 5.95 -1.01 -8.13
C LEU A 49 4.47 -0.67 -7.86
N GLU A 50 3.60 -0.81 -8.86
CA GLU A 50 2.16 -0.61 -8.67
C GLU A 50 1.55 -1.67 -7.75
N ALA A 51 1.92 -2.94 -7.91
CA ALA A 51 1.48 -4.00 -7.00
C ALA A 51 1.92 -3.72 -5.55
N LEU A 52 3.15 -3.25 -5.36
CA LEU A 52 3.66 -2.83 -4.05
C LEU A 52 2.86 -1.66 -3.46
N ARG A 53 2.58 -0.64 -4.28
CA ARG A 53 1.78 0.53 -3.87
C ARG A 53 0.38 0.11 -3.42
N GLN A 54 -0.30 -0.68 -4.25
CA GLN A 54 -1.66 -1.14 -3.97
C GLN A 54 -1.72 -1.97 -2.68
N LEU A 55 -0.79 -2.90 -2.51
CA LEU A 55 -0.70 -3.71 -1.29
C LEU A 55 -0.53 -2.83 -0.04
N VAL A 56 0.41 -1.88 -0.05
CA VAL A 56 0.65 -1.00 1.11
C VAL A 56 -0.54 -0.11 1.41
N VAL A 57 -1.17 0.47 0.39
CA VAL A 57 -2.39 1.29 0.54
C VAL A 57 -3.52 0.44 1.14
N ARG A 58 -3.74 -0.76 0.62
CA ARG A 58 -4.81 -1.66 1.06
C ARG A 58 -4.60 -2.10 2.52
N LEU A 59 -3.41 -2.59 2.87
CA LEU A 59 -3.06 -3.03 4.22
C LEU A 59 -3.24 -1.94 5.28
N ARG A 60 -2.96 -0.68 4.91
CA ARG A 60 -3.05 0.46 5.84
C ARG A 60 -4.49 0.80 6.23
N HIS A 61 -5.44 0.61 5.31
CA HIS A 61 -6.80 1.11 5.50
C HIS A 61 -7.84 0.00 5.67
N GLU A 62 -7.52 -1.22 5.26
CA GLU A 62 -8.44 -2.35 5.31
C GLU A 62 -7.82 -3.54 6.04
N PRO A 63 -8.65 -4.37 6.71
CA PRO A 63 -8.21 -5.65 7.25
C PRO A 63 -7.57 -6.53 6.17
N LEU A 64 -6.63 -7.38 6.59
CA LEU A 64 -5.87 -8.27 5.69
C LEU A 64 -6.76 -9.14 4.78
N GLU A 65 -7.94 -9.54 5.25
CA GLU A 65 -8.92 -10.33 4.49
C GLU A 65 -9.36 -9.67 3.18
N TYR A 66 -9.32 -8.33 3.11
CA TYR A 66 -9.64 -7.55 1.91
C TYR A 66 -8.43 -7.23 1.03
N ALA A 67 -7.22 -7.56 1.50
CA ALA A 67 -5.95 -7.32 0.81
C ALA A 67 -5.34 -8.58 0.16
N VAL A 68 -6.06 -9.71 0.17
CA VAL A 68 -5.59 -10.99 -0.36
C VAL A 68 -5.23 -10.90 -1.85
N ARG A 69 -6.04 -10.18 -2.63
CA ARG A 69 -5.78 -10.00 -4.07
C ARG A 69 -4.50 -9.20 -4.33
N GLU A 70 -4.23 -8.19 -3.52
CA GLU A 70 -3.03 -7.36 -3.62
C GLU A 70 -1.79 -8.12 -3.12
N VAL A 71 -1.95 -9.03 -2.15
CA VAL A 71 -0.91 -9.98 -1.74
C VAL A 71 -0.52 -10.89 -2.90
N ASP A 72 -1.51 -11.51 -3.55
CA ASP A 72 -1.27 -12.38 -4.71
C ASP A 72 -0.60 -11.59 -5.86
N ALA A 73 -1.11 -10.40 -6.17
CA ALA A 73 -0.54 -9.53 -7.20
C ALA A 73 0.93 -9.12 -6.91
N ALA A 74 1.28 -8.91 -5.64
CA ALA A 74 2.66 -8.62 -5.26
C ALA A 74 3.57 -9.86 -5.46
N ILE A 75 3.09 -11.05 -5.15
CA ILE A 75 3.85 -12.29 -5.37
C ILE A 75 4.03 -12.53 -6.88
N GLU A 76 2.99 -12.35 -7.68
CA GLU A 76 3.05 -12.46 -9.15
C GLU A 76 4.00 -11.43 -9.78
N ALA A 77 4.06 -10.22 -9.21
CA ALA A 77 5.03 -9.19 -9.56
C ALA A 77 6.48 -9.50 -9.14
N GLY A 78 6.69 -10.62 -8.46
CA GLY A 78 8.00 -11.14 -8.07
C GLY A 78 8.51 -10.67 -6.71
N PHE A 79 7.64 -10.16 -5.83
CA PHE A 79 8.03 -9.96 -4.43
C PHE A 79 8.08 -11.31 -3.71
N THR A 80 9.06 -11.47 -2.81
CA THR A 80 9.16 -12.71 -2.03
C THR A 80 8.06 -12.75 -0.98
N VAL A 81 7.68 -13.96 -0.58
CA VAL A 81 6.74 -14.16 0.54
C VAL A 81 7.25 -13.46 1.81
N SER A 82 8.55 -13.45 2.06
CA SER A 82 9.16 -12.75 3.20
C SER A 82 9.01 -11.23 3.12
N GLN A 83 9.16 -10.63 1.94
CA GLN A 83 8.92 -9.19 1.71
C GLN A 83 7.45 -8.85 1.97
N VAL A 84 6.53 -9.63 1.41
CA VAL A 84 5.08 -9.43 1.57
C VAL A 84 4.67 -9.59 3.04
N GLN A 85 5.14 -10.65 3.71
CA GLN A 85 4.87 -10.87 5.13
C GLN A 85 5.39 -9.71 5.99
N SER A 86 6.57 -9.17 5.69
CA SER A 86 7.10 -8.00 6.40
C SER A 86 6.23 -6.74 6.21
N LEU A 87 5.53 -6.59 5.08
CA LEU A 87 4.59 -5.50 4.86
C LEU A 87 3.28 -5.74 5.63
N VAL A 88 2.76 -6.97 5.63
CA VAL A 88 1.59 -7.37 6.41
C VAL A 88 1.83 -7.11 7.90
N GLU A 89 2.93 -7.62 8.46
CA GLU A 89 3.28 -7.39 9.87
C GLU A 89 3.42 -5.91 10.24
N ARG A 90 3.85 -5.09 9.28
CA ARG A 90 4.09 -3.66 9.49
C ARG A 90 2.83 -2.80 9.40
N PHE A 91 1.93 -3.13 8.47
CA PHE A 91 0.85 -2.24 8.07
C PHE A 91 -0.55 -2.82 8.23
N ALA A 92 -0.69 -4.15 8.21
CA ALA A 92 -2.00 -4.77 8.28
C ALA A 92 -2.69 -4.33 9.57
N LEU A 93 -3.91 -3.80 9.40
CA LEU A 93 -4.80 -3.67 10.53
C LEU A 93 -5.13 -5.07 11.04
N PRO A 94 -5.08 -5.31 12.37
CA PRO A 94 -5.60 -6.55 12.91
C PRO A 94 -7.06 -6.70 12.46
N CYS A 95 -7.49 -7.91 12.09
CA CYS A 95 -8.91 -8.19 11.86
C CYS A 95 -9.68 -7.66 13.07
N GLY A 96 -10.58 -6.70 12.82
CA GLY A 96 -11.22 -5.96 13.88
C GLY A 96 -12.24 -6.82 14.61
N ASP A 97 -12.04 -7.02 15.91
CA ASP A 97 -13.18 -7.08 16.83
C ASP A 97 -13.62 -5.63 17.08
N GLY A 98 -14.52 -5.12 16.23
CA GLY A 98 -15.47 -4.02 16.46
C GLY A 98 -15.06 -2.70 17.12
N SER A 99 -13.78 -2.42 17.38
CA SER A 99 -13.38 -1.27 18.21
C SER A 99 -12.14 -0.56 17.68
N ARG A 100 -12.37 0.47 16.86
CA ARG A 100 -11.63 1.74 16.88
C ARG A 100 -12.45 2.77 16.10
N ARG A 101 -13.29 3.55 16.79
CA ARG A 101 -13.00 4.92 17.27
C ARG A 101 -12.23 5.75 16.24
N TYR A 102 -13.01 6.56 15.54
CA TYR A 102 -12.59 7.75 14.82
C TYR A 102 -11.58 8.56 15.65
N TRP A 103 -10.43 8.84 15.06
CA TRP A 103 -9.58 9.95 15.51
C TRP A 103 -10.23 11.25 15.03
N HIS A 104 -11.00 11.87 15.91
CA HIS A 104 -11.18 13.32 15.87
C HIS A 104 -9.99 13.95 16.61
N LEU A 105 -9.16 14.72 15.90
CA LEU A 105 -8.45 15.88 16.47
C LEU A 105 -9.50 16.99 16.74
N PRO A 106 -9.38 17.77 17.82
CA PRO A 106 -8.23 18.65 18.09
C PRO A 106 -7.35 18.25 19.27
#